data_AF-A0A0F9D292-F1
#
_entry.id   AF-A0A0F9D292-F1
#
_cell.length_a   1.000
_cell.length_b   1.000
_cell.length_c   1.000
_cell.angle_alpha   90.00
_cell.angle_beta   90.00
_cell.angle_gamma   90.00
#
_symmetry.space_group_name_H-M   'P 1'
#
loop_
_entity.id
_entity.type
_entity.pdbx_description
1 polymer ?
#
loop_
_entity_poly.entity_id
_entity_poly.type
_entity_poly.pdbx_seq_one_letter_code
_entity_poly.pdbx_strand_id
1 'polypeptide(L)'
;MIGDFNYSTFSTDADVERLLLRYAKSRRPITVDFRKLVQCLPGVERATHLIHPYPAKLLAHIPFFFLANRVFSNPGDTVLDPFCGSGTVLLESQLAGRTAFGVDSSPLARLVTRVKTTPIAPQILKRAIRALYD
;
A
#
# COMPACT_ATOMS: atom_id res chain seq x y z
N MET A 1 -17.22 0.22 -11.69
CA MET A 1 -16.51 -0.77 -10.85
C MET A 1 -15.10 -0.89 -11.42
N ILE A 2 -14.16 -0.13 -10.88
CA ILE A 2 -12.74 -0.43 -11.10
C ILE A 2 -12.52 -1.70 -10.28
N GLY A 3 -12.24 -2.83 -10.93
CA GLY A 3 -12.06 -4.10 -10.23
C GLY A 3 -10.98 -3.94 -9.15
N ASP A 4 -11.31 -4.29 -7.91
CA ASP A 4 -10.39 -4.17 -6.79
C ASP A 4 -9.20 -5.11 -7.01
N PHE A 5 -8.12 -4.58 -7.56
CA PHE A 5 -6.88 -5.34 -7.75
C PHE A 5 -6.35 -5.74 -6.38
N ASN A 6 -6.29 -7.04 -6.13
CA ASN A 6 -6.00 -7.61 -4.82
C ASN A 6 -4.65 -8.34 -4.83
N TYR A 7 -3.96 -8.34 -3.69
CA TYR A 7 -2.70 -9.06 -3.47
C TYR A 7 -2.82 -10.58 -3.65
N SER A 8 -4.03 -11.12 -3.80
CA SER A 8 -4.28 -12.54 -4.08
C SER A 8 -4.10 -12.93 -5.56
N THR A 9 -4.12 -11.97 -6.49
CA THR A 9 -4.15 -12.25 -7.94
C THR A 9 -2.85 -11.91 -8.66
N PHE A 10 -1.85 -11.39 -7.95
CA PHE A 10 -0.57 -11.00 -8.53
C PHE A 10 0.57 -11.26 -7.56
N SER A 11 1.68 -11.80 -8.08
CA SER A 11 2.89 -12.06 -7.32
C SER A 11 4.11 -11.43 -7.99
N THR A 12 5.03 -10.94 -7.17
CA THR A 12 6.36 -10.42 -7.54
C THR A 12 7.48 -11.38 -7.15
N ASP A 13 7.18 -12.62 -6.72
CA ASP A 13 8.18 -13.60 -6.27
C ASP A 13 9.27 -13.82 -7.33
N ALA A 14 8.89 -14.02 -8.60
CA ALA A 14 9.82 -14.20 -9.71
C ALA A 14 10.69 -12.96 -9.99
N ASP A 15 10.13 -11.76 -9.82
CA ASP A 15 10.89 -10.52 -9.97
C ASP A 15 11.92 -10.35 -8.85
N VAL A 16 11.53 -10.64 -7.61
CA VAL A 16 12.42 -10.61 -6.44
C VAL A 16 13.54 -11.62 -6.60
N GLU A 17 13.23 -12.88 -6.93
CA GLU A 17 14.22 -13.93 -7.15
C GLU A 17 15.23 -13.51 -8.23
N ARG A 18 14.75 -13.02 -9.37
CA ARG A 18 15.60 -12.52 -10.45
C ARG A 18 16.53 -11.38 -9.99
N LEU A 19 16.03 -10.44 -9.19
CA LEU A 19 16.84 -9.34 -8.66
C LEU A 19 17.89 -9.82 -7.66
N LEU A 20 17.52 -10.71 -6.75
CA LEU A 20 18.44 -11.30 -5.78
C LEU A 20 19.56 -12.09 -6.46
N LEU A 21 19.24 -12.92 -7.45
CA LEU A 21 20.23 -13.67 -8.24
C LEU A 21 21.19 -12.75 -9.00
N ARG A 22 20.67 -11.68 -9.62
CA ARG A 22 21.51 -10.67 -10.31
C ARG A 22 22.46 -9.97 -9.33
N TYR A 23 21.98 -9.65 -8.13
CA TYR A 23 22.80 -9.02 -7.11
C TYR A 23 23.87 -9.99 -6.59
N ALA A 24 23.51 -11.25 -6.32
CA ALA A 24 24.44 -12.26 -5.84
C ALA A 24 25.61 -12.47 -6.82
N LYS A 25 25.34 -12.48 -8.13
CA LYS A 25 26.35 -12.63 -9.19
C LYS A 25 27.26 -11.41 -9.36
N SER A 26 26.69 -10.21 -9.31
CA SER A 26 27.43 -8.98 -9.66
C SER A 26 27.98 -8.23 -8.45
N ARG A 27 27.34 -8.34 -7.28
CA ARG A 27 27.55 -7.52 -6.07
C ARG A 27 27.46 -6.01 -6.34
N ARG A 28 26.77 -5.61 -7.41
CA ARG A 28 26.57 -4.20 -7.78
C ARG A 28 25.13 -3.78 -7.52
N PRO A 29 24.89 -2.50 -7.16
CA PRO A 29 23.54 -1.96 -7.07
C PRO A 29 22.74 -2.21 -8.36
N ILE A 30 21.48 -2.58 -8.20
CA ILE A 30 20.57 -2.78 -9.33
C ILE A 30 19.59 -1.62 -9.37
N THR A 31 19.57 -0.90 -10.50
CA THR A 31 18.54 0.10 -10.76
C THR A 31 17.21 -0.58 -11.02
N VAL A 32 16.16 -0.12 -10.33
CA VAL A 32 14.81 -0.66 -10.42
C VAL A 32 13.80 0.45 -10.67
N ASP A 33 12.78 0.13 -11.48
CA ASP A 33 11.62 0.98 -11.71
C ASP A 33 10.37 0.21 -11.27
N PHE A 34 9.83 0.57 -10.10
CA PHE A 34 8.67 -0.10 -9.53
C PHE A 34 7.39 0.09 -10.36
N ARG A 35 7.28 1.14 -11.17
CA ARG A 35 6.11 1.30 -12.07
C ARG A 35 6.15 0.26 -13.18
N LYS A 36 7.34 -0.09 -13.66
CA LYS A 36 7.53 -1.14 -14.68
C LYS A 36 7.43 -2.54 -14.11
N LEU A 37 7.89 -2.77 -12.89
CA LEU A 37 7.75 -4.07 -12.23
C LEU A 37 6.31 -4.37 -11.80
N VAL A 38 5.53 -3.33 -11.50
CA VAL A 38 4.17 -3.45 -10.97
C VAL A 38 3.17 -2.73 -11.87
N GLN A 39 3.23 -3.01 -13.17
CA GLN A 39 2.34 -2.36 -14.17
C GLN A 39 0.86 -2.67 -13.95
N CYS A 40 0.56 -3.74 -13.21
CA CYS A 40 -0.80 -4.15 -12.89
C CYS A 40 -1.53 -3.16 -11.96
N LEU A 41 -0.79 -2.28 -11.29
CA LEU A 41 -1.36 -1.36 -10.31
C LEU A 41 -1.84 -0.07 -11.00
N PRO A 42 -3.12 0.33 -10.87
CA PRO A 42 -3.67 1.53 -11.51
C PRO A 42 -3.17 2.88 -10.94
N GLY A 43 -2.04 2.90 -10.23
CA GLY A 43 -1.48 4.11 -9.63
C GLY A 43 -2.23 4.62 -8.41
N VAL A 44 -2.44 5.94 -8.33
CA VAL A 44 -2.97 6.61 -7.12
C VAL A 44 -4.48 6.47 -6.94
N GLU A 45 -5.22 6.03 -7.95
CA GLU A 45 -6.68 5.84 -7.91
C GLU A 45 -7.13 4.61 -7.11
N ARG A 46 -6.18 3.88 -6.50
CA ARG A 46 -6.45 2.70 -5.68
C ARG A 46 -6.96 3.06 -4.29
N ALA A 47 -8.04 2.40 -3.87
CA ALA A 47 -8.58 2.46 -2.51
C ALA A 47 -8.71 3.92 -2.01
N THR A 48 -8.15 4.25 -0.84
CA THR A 48 -8.27 5.56 -0.19
C THR A 48 -7.02 6.45 -0.38
N HIS A 49 -6.15 6.16 -1.35
CA HIS A 49 -4.91 6.93 -1.57
C HIS A 49 -5.14 8.42 -1.92
N LEU A 50 -6.29 8.74 -2.50
CA LEU A 50 -6.68 10.09 -2.91
C LEU A 50 -7.36 10.93 -1.82
N ILE A 51 -7.52 10.40 -0.60
CA ILE A 51 -8.30 11.07 0.47
C ILE A 51 -7.74 12.46 0.88
N HIS A 52 -6.45 12.70 0.67
CA HIS A 52 -5.81 13.99 0.98
C HIS A 52 -4.56 14.19 0.12
N PRO A 53 -4.27 15.39 -0.43
CA PRO A 53 -3.09 15.66 -1.28
C PRO A 53 -1.80 15.90 -0.45
N TYR A 54 -1.57 15.13 0.61
CA TYR A 54 -0.38 15.30 1.47
C TYR A 54 0.90 15.30 0.62
N PRO A 55 1.86 16.22 0.87
CA PRO A 55 3.04 16.36 0.02
C PRO A 55 3.95 15.12 0.08
N ALA A 56 4.75 14.93 -0.97
CA ALA A 56 5.82 13.92 -1.03
C ALA A 56 5.39 12.48 -0.67
N LYS A 57 4.20 12.04 -1.11
CA LYS A 57 3.72 10.68 -0.84
C LYS A 57 4.61 9.63 -1.48
N LEU A 58 4.84 8.55 -0.75
CA LEU A 58 5.42 7.33 -1.32
C LEU A 58 4.51 6.79 -2.43
N LEU A 59 5.11 6.35 -3.54
CA LEU A 59 4.42 5.70 -4.64
C LEU A 59 3.92 4.32 -4.21
N ALA A 60 2.62 4.03 -4.34
CA ALA A 60 2.01 2.76 -3.93
C ALA A 60 2.63 1.51 -4.58
N HIS A 61 3.24 1.64 -5.76
CA HIS A 61 3.96 0.54 -6.44
C HIS A 61 5.13 -0.01 -5.61
N ILE A 62 5.74 0.83 -4.77
CA ILE A 62 6.87 0.44 -3.92
C ILE A 62 6.41 -0.55 -2.84
N PRO A 63 5.51 -0.19 -1.89
CA PRO A 63 5.05 -1.14 -0.89
C PRO A 63 4.33 -2.33 -1.54
N PHE A 64 3.62 -2.14 -2.65
CA PHE A 64 3.01 -3.25 -3.37
C PHE A 64 4.05 -4.29 -3.80
N PHE A 65 5.15 -3.88 -4.42
CA PHE A 65 6.21 -4.80 -4.82
C PHE A 65 6.70 -5.63 -3.63
N PHE A 66 6.95 -5.01 -2.48
CA PHE A 66 7.46 -5.72 -1.30
C PHE A 66 6.41 -6.63 -0.64
N LEU A 67 5.13 -6.27 -0.68
CA LEU A 67 4.03 -7.01 -0.05
C LEU A 67 3.42 -8.11 -0.94
N ALA A 68 3.61 -8.02 -2.26
CA ALA A 68 3.10 -8.97 -3.26
C ALA A 68 4.05 -10.16 -3.50
N ASN A 69 4.89 -10.53 -2.54
CA ASN A 69 5.72 -11.73 -2.57
C ASN A 69 5.80 -12.29 -1.15
N ARG A 70 6.34 -13.51 -1.01
CA ARG A 70 6.48 -14.18 0.30
C ARG A 70 7.90 -14.09 0.88
N VAL A 71 8.80 -13.40 0.19
CA VAL A 71 10.22 -13.29 0.58
C VAL A 71 10.37 -12.32 1.75
N PHE A 72 9.62 -11.21 1.75
CA PHE A 72 9.79 -10.15 2.77
C PHE A 72 8.71 -10.16 3.86
N SER A 73 7.50 -10.60 3.53
CA SER A 73 6.37 -10.62 4.47
C SER A 73 5.27 -11.55 3.94
N ASN A 74 4.57 -12.23 4.82
CA ASN A 74 3.40 -13.06 4.54
C ASN A 74 2.11 -12.41 5.06
N PRO A 75 0.93 -12.74 4.49
CA PRO A 75 -0.34 -12.37 5.10
C PRO A 75 -0.39 -12.82 6.58
N GLY A 76 -0.88 -11.95 7.46
CA GLY A 76 -0.83 -12.14 8.92
C GLY A 76 0.38 -11.54 9.62
N ASP A 77 1.46 -11.24 8.89
CA ASP A 77 2.63 -10.58 9.47
C ASP A 77 2.34 -9.13 9.89
N THR A 78 3.27 -8.55 10.66
CA THR A 78 3.24 -7.15 11.08
C THR A 78 4.23 -6.31 10.29
N VAL A 79 3.78 -5.15 9.83
CA VAL A 79 4.59 -4.13 9.15
C VAL A 79 4.68 -2.89 10.03
N LEU A 80 5.88 -2.35 10.20
CA LEU A 80 6.13 -1.09 10.89
C LEU A 80 6.72 -0.07 9.91
N ASP A 81 6.09 1.10 9.83
CA ASP A 81 6.64 2.27 9.13
C ASP A 81 6.90 3.41 10.15
N PRO A 82 8.16 3.65 10.56
CA PRO A 82 8.49 4.64 11.58
C PRO A 82 8.38 6.09 11.09
N PHE A 83 8.14 6.33 9.79
CA PHE A 83 7.99 7.64 9.18
C PHE A 83 6.84 7.62 8.16
N CYS A 84 5.65 7.26 8.64
CA CYS A 84 4.57 6.80 7.76
C CYS A 84 3.93 7.89 6.89
N GLY A 85 4.15 9.18 7.20
CA GLY A 85 3.59 10.30 6.46
C GLY A 85 2.08 10.16 6.29
N SER A 86 1.62 10.11 5.04
CA SER A 86 0.20 9.94 4.71
C SER A 86 -0.30 8.49 4.70
N GLY A 87 0.49 7.54 5.20
CA GLY A 87 0.05 6.17 5.48
C GLY A 87 -0.01 5.26 4.26
N THR A 88 0.78 5.52 3.21
CA THR A 88 0.78 4.66 1.99
C THR A 88 1.14 3.22 2.33
N VAL A 89 2.22 3.01 3.10
CA VAL A 89 2.67 1.66 3.49
C VAL A 89 1.62 0.97 4.36
N LEU A 90 1.01 1.70 5.29
CA LEU A 90 0.00 1.15 6.20
C LEU A 90 -1.24 0.67 5.44
N LEU A 91 -1.77 1.51 4.54
CA LEU A 91 -2.93 1.14 3.73
C LEU A 91 -2.62 -0.08 2.86
N GLU A 92 -1.49 -0.08 2.15
CA GLU A 92 -1.11 -1.21 1.30
C GLU A 92 -0.87 -2.49 2.10
N SER A 93 -0.30 -2.38 3.31
CA SER A 93 -0.14 -3.51 4.23
C SER A 93 -1.49 -4.10 4.66
N GLN A 94 -2.46 -3.25 5.03
CA GLN A 94 -3.81 -3.70 5.35
C GLN A 94 -4.50 -4.37 4.16
N LEU A 95 -4.38 -3.79 2.96
CA LEU A 95 -4.91 -4.38 1.72
C LEU A 95 -4.24 -5.72 1.39
N ALA A 96 -2.99 -5.90 1.78
CA ALA A 96 -2.26 -7.16 1.67
C ALA A 96 -2.60 -8.16 2.79
N GLY A 97 -3.47 -7.83 3.74
CA GLY A 97 -3.81 -8.70 4.86
C GLY A 97 -2.73 -8.80 5.93
N ARG A 98 -1.92 -7.74 6.11
CA ARG A 98 -0.97 -7.59 7.21
C ARG A 98 -1.51 -6.64 8.27
N THR A 99 -1.03 -6.79 9.50
CA THR A 99 -1.20 -5.78 10.54
C THR A 99 -0.17 -4.68 10.33
N ALA A 100 -0.57 -3.40 10.40
CA ALA A 100 0.33 -2.29 10.11
C ALA A 100 0.33 -1.25 11.23
N PHE A 101 1.54 -0.85 11.65
CA PHE A 101 1.76 0.24 12.61
C PHE A 101 2.58 1.33 11.95
N GLY A 102 2.23 2.58 12.25
CA GLY A 102 2.90 3.74 11.69
C GLY A 102 3.14 4.81 12.73
N VAL A 103 4.30 5.46 12.65
CA VAL A 103 4.66 6.61 13.49
C VAL A 103 4.98 7.79 12.57
N ASP A 104 4.54 8.98 12.96
CA ASP A 104 4.93 10.22 12.32
C ASP A 104 4.87 11.36 13.35
N SER A 105 5.80 12.30 13.26
CA SER A 105 5.85 13.46 14.16
C SER A 105 4.76 14.49 13.83
N SER A 106 4.30 14.54 12.57
CA SER A 106 3.28 15.48 12.11
C SER A 106 1.88 15.04 12.55
N PRO A 107 1.16 15.88 13.34
CA PRO A 107 -0.23 15.58 13.71
C PRO A 107 -1.16 15.44 12.51
N LEU A 108 -0.94 16.23 11.44
CA LEU A 108 -1.71 16.14 10.21
C LEU A 108 -1.46 14.81 9.49
N ALA A 109 -0.20 14.39 9.38
CA ALA A 109 0.17 13.11 8.78
C ALA A 109 -0.54 11.94 9.48
N ARG A 110 -0.52 11.95 10.83
CA ARG A 110 -1.23 10.95 11.64
C ARG A 110 -2.75 10.98 11.43
N LEU A 111 -3.36 12.16 11.32
CA LEU A 111 -4.80 12.28 11.03
C LEU A 111 -5.13 11.70 9.66
N VAL A 112 -4.39 12.10 8.61
CA VAL A 112 -4.58 11.61 7.25
C VAL A 112 -4.41 10.10 7.19
N THR A 113 -3.36 9.58 7.81
CA THR A 113 -3.10 8.14 7.92
C THR A 113 -4.27 7.42 8.57
N ARG A 114 -4.70 7.87 9.76
CA ARG A 114 -5.83 7.26 10.48
C ARG A 114 -7.09 7.21 9.63
N VAL A 115 -7.46 8.31 8.97
CA VAL A 115 -8.65 8.34 8.12
C VAL A 115 -8.48 7.40 6.92
N LYS A 116 -7.31 7.43 6.27
CA LYS A 116 -6.99 6.58 5.12
C LYS A 116 -7.09 5.07 5.45
N THR A 117 -6.63 4.67 6.63
CA THR A 117 -6.51 3.27 7.07
C THR A 117 -7.72 2.77 7.86
N THR A 118 -8.75 3.60 8.05
CA THR A 118 -9.97 3.20 8.78
C THR A 118 -10.99 2.64 7.78
N PRO A 119 -11.26 1.32 7.77
CA PRO A 119 -12.31 0.78 6.93
C PRO A 119 -13.68 1.25 7.44
N ILE A 120 -14.53 1.72 6.53
CA ILE A 120 -15.90 2.13 6.83
C ILE A 120 -16.84 1.07 6.27
N ALA A 121 -17.69 0.49 7.14
CA ALA A 121 -18.69 -0.47 6.71
C ALA A 121 -19.68 0.20 5.72
N PRO A 122 -19.94 -0.38 4.53
CA PRO A 122 -20.83 0.23 3.53
C PRO A 122 -22.22 0.58 4.05
N GLN A 123 -22.72 -0.15 5.04
CA GLN A 123 -24.02 0.07 5.66
C GLN A 123 -24.06 1.41 6.43
N ILE A 124 -22.96 1.81 7.07
CA ILE A 124 -22.86 3.10 7.76
C ILE A 124 -22.99 4.22 6.73
N LEU A 125 -22.26 4.11 5.62
CA LEU A 125 -22.32 5.11 4.54
C LEU A 125 -23.73 5.21 3.94
N LYS A 126 -24.37 4.07 3.64
CA LYS A 126 -25.74 4.03 3.11
C LYS A 126 -26.75 4.71 4.03
N ARG A 127 -26.61 4.54 5.36
CA ARG A 127 -27.46 5.20 6.36
C ARG A 127 -27.22 6.71 6.40
N ALA A 128 -25.96 7.13 6.44
CA ALA A 128 -25.60 8.55 6.45
C ALA A 128 -26.10 9.28 5.20
N ILE A 129 -25.99 8.65 4.03
CA ILE A 129 -26.50 9.21 2.77
C ILE A 129 -28.03 9.41 2.84
N ARG A 130 -28.80 8.42 3.30
CA ARG A 130 -30.26 8.57 3.43
C ARG A 130 -30.64 9.76 4.32
N ALA A 131 -29.99 9.90 5.47
CA ALA A 131 -30.25 10.98 6.41
C ALA A 131 -29.90 12.40 5.88
N LEU A 132 -29.17 12.52 4.77
CA LEU A 132 -28.90 13.81 4.13
C LEU A 132 -29.98 14.22 3.11
N TYR A 133 -30.79 13.27 2.65
CA TYR A 133 -31.83 13.48 1.64
C TYR A 133 -33.26 13.41 2.20
N ASP A 134 -33.41 13.05 3.49
CA ASP A 134 -34.64 13.17 4.28
C ASP A 134 -34.67 14.54 5.00
#